data_AF-A0A552JK98-F1
#
_entry.id   AF-A0A552JK98-F1
#
_cell.length_a   1.000
_cell.length_b   1.000
_cell.length_c   1.000
_cell.angle_alpha   90.00
_cell.angle_beta   90.00
_cell.angle_gamma   90.00
#
_symmetry.space_group_name_H-M   'P 1'
#
loop_
_entity.id
_entity.type
_entity.pdbx_description
1 polymer ?
#
loop_
_entity_poly.entity_id
_entity_poly.type
_entity_poly.pdbx_seq_one_letter_code
_entity_poly.pdbx_strand_id
1 'polypeptide(L)'
;MPWFVKIEKGIVDKTTFDRYVSAHKDYVRDLISQGREAKTGYWAERGGGMLLFKADSLEEAQAIIVRDPLIENGCVEYELHEWRIVVE
;
A
#
# COMPACT_ATOMS: atom_id res chain seq x y z
N MET A 1 -6.16 -7.50 -14.66
CA MET A 1 -6.19 -6.70 -13.42
C MET A 1 -5.87 -5.23 -13.71
N PRO A 2 -6.82 -4.30 -13.47
CA PRO A 2 -6.55 -2.87 -13.37
C PRO A 2 -5.47 -2.53 -12.34
N TRP A 3 -4.87 -1.35 -12.49
CA TRP A 3 -3.95 -0.79 -11.51
C TRP A 3 -4.71 -0.07 -10.40
N PHE A 4 -4.22 -0.20 -9.18
CA PHE A 4 -4.70 0.51 -8.01
C PHE A 4 -3.53 1.18 -7.29
N VAL A 5 -3.77 2.40 -6.82
CA VAL A 5 -2.81 3.18 -6.06
C VAL A 5 -3.38 3.47 -4.68
N LYS A 6 -2.62 3.10 -3.66
CA LYS A 6 -2.82 3.55 -2.29
C LYS A 6 -1.83 4.67 -2.01
N ILE A 7 -2.31 5.85 -1.65
CA ILE A 7 -1.49 6.97 -1.15
C ILE A 7 -1.73 7.09 0.34
N GLU A 8 -0.68 7.26 1.13
CA GLU A 8 -0.79 7.25 2.59
C GLU A 8 0.04 8.34 3.27
N LYS A 9 -0.42 8.73 4.46
CA LYS A 9 0.26 9.64 5.38
C LYS A 9 0.45 8.96 6.73
N GLY A 10 1.68 9.01 7.26
CA GLY A 10 1.97 8.51 8.61
C GLY A 10 1.35 9.40 9.68
N ILE A 11 0.67 8.78 10.65
CA ILE A 11 -0.01 9.48 11.76
C ILE A 11 0.56 9.15 13.14
N VAL A 12 1.55 8.26 13.20
CA VAL A 12 2.26 7.88 14.44
C VAL A 12 3.73 8.28 14.38
N ASP A 13 4.41 8.26 15.53
CA ASP A 13 5.85 8.50 15.58
C ASP A 13 6.64 7.37 14.88
N LYS A 14 7.87 7.68 14.49
CA LYS A 14 8.73 6.74 13.76
C LYS A 14 8.99 5.44 14.52
N THR A 15 9.14 5.48 15.84
CA THR A 15 9.44 4.28 16.64
C THR A 15 8.26 3.32 16.62
N THR A 16 7.04 3.85 16.71
CA THR A 16 5.81 3.06 16.58
C THR A 16 5.65 2.52 15.16
N PHE A 17 5.86 3.37 14.14
CA PHE A 17 5.77 2.98 12.74
C PHE A 17 6.75 1.85 12.38
N ASP A 18 8.01 1.98 12.77
CA ASP A 18 9.09 1.04 12.42
C ASP A 18 8.86 -0.38 12.95
N ARG A 19 8.01 -0.56 13.97
CA ARG A 19 7.62 -1.90 14.48
C ARG A 19 6.89 -2.74 13.43
N TYR A 20 6.17 -2.10 12.51
CA TYR A 20 5.31 -2.77 11.54
C TYR A 20 5.89 -2.78 10.12
N VAL A 21 7.00 -2.07 9.89
CA VAL A 21 7.65 -1.97 8.56
C VAL A 21 8.12 -3.34 8.04
N SER A 22 8.60 -4.23 8.90
CA SER A 22 9.03 -5.57 8.46
C SER A 22 7.83 -6.37 7.93
N ALA A 23 6.73 -6.39 8.70
CA ALA A 23 5.51 -7.09 8.30
C ALA A 23 4.92 -6.50 7.01
N HIS A 24 4.92 -5.17 6.86
CA HIS A 24 4.50 -4.52 5.61
C HIS A 24 5.33 -4.96 4.41
N LYS A 25 6.66 -5.05 4.55
CA LYS A 25 7.53 -5.54 3.47
C LYS A 25 7.22 -6.98 3.08
N ASP A 26 6.95 -7.85 4.05
CA ASP A 26 6.58 -9.25 3.79
C ASP A 26 5.21 -9.35 3.11
N TYR A 27 4.24 -8.55 3.56
CA TYR A 27 2.95 -8.40 2.90
C TYR A 27 3.08 -7.97 1.43
N VAL A 28 3.89 -6.95 1.13
CA VAL A 28 4.12 -6.52 -0.26
C VAL A 28 4.82 -7.60 -1.10
N ARG A 29 5.76 -8.35 -0.52
CA ARG A 29 6.39 -9.51 -1.21
C ARG A 29 5.38 -10.61 -1.51
N ASP A 30 4.44 -10.88 -0.62
CA ASP A 30 3.35 -11.83 -0.84
C ASP A 30 2.48 -11.40 -2.03
N LEU A 31 2.08 -10.12 -2.09
CA LEU A 31 1.35 -9.57 -3.24
C LEU A 31 2.13 -9.72 -4.56
N ILE A 32 3.44 -9.48 -4.55
CA ILE A 32 4.30 -9.72 -5.72
C ILE A 32 4.28 -11.20 -6.11
N SER A 33 4.38 -12.11 -5.15
CA SER A 33 4.38 -13.56 -5.39
C SER A 33 3.05 -14.07 -5.99
N GLN A 34 1.95 -13.38 -5.68
CA GLN A 34 0.61 -13.63 -6.23
C GLN A 34 0.41 -13.01 -7.63
N GLY A 35 1.43 -12.42 -8.23
CA GLY A 35 1.34 -11.81 -9.56
C GLY A 35 0.65 -10.44 -9.60
N ARG A 36 0.47 -9.78 -8.45
CA ARG A 36 -0.19 -8.46 -8.37
C ARG A 36 0.72 -7.27 -8.70
N GLU A 37 1.95 -7.53 -9.13
CA GLU A 37 2.91 -6.49 -9.58
C GLU A 37 3.15 -5.34 -8.59
N ALA A 38 3.04 -5.63 -7.29
CA ALA A 38 3.04 -4.63 -6.24
C ALA A 38 4.40 -3.91 -6.09
N LYS A 39 4.36 -2.60 -5.81
CA LYS A 39 5.52 -1.74 -5.57
C LYS A 39 5.19 -0.75 -4.45
N THR A 40 6.01 -0.72 -3.40
CA THR A 40 5.85 0.20 -2.27
C THR A 40 7.03 1.17 -2.17
N GLY A 41 6.78 2.39 -1.71
CA GLY A 41 7.81 3.40 -1.50
C GLY A 41 7.32 4.53 -0.59
N TYR A 42 8.26 5.29 -0.04
CA TYR A 42 7.99 6.47 0.77
C TYR A 42 8.47 7.74 0.05
N TRP A 43 7.90 8.89 0.39
CA TRP A 43 8.29 10.18 -0.18
C TRP A 43 9.68 10.61 0.26
N ALA A 44 10.46 11.25 -0.61
CA ALA A 44 11.81 11.68 -0.26
C ALA A 44 11.82 12.65 0.94
N GLU A 45 10.80 13.51 1.01
CA GLU A 45 10.48 14.46 2.08
C GLU A 45 9.92 13.82 3.35
N ARG A 46 9.66 12.50 3.35
CA ARG A 46 9.04 11.72 4.42
C ARG A 46 7.59 12.13 4.69
N GLY A 47 6.97 11.48 5.68
CA GLY A 47 5.59 11.76 6.11
C GLY A 47 4.51 10.92 5.42
N GLY A 48 4.86 10.14 4.41
CA GLY A 48 3.90 9.28 3.70
C GLY A 48 4.57 8.40 2.64
N GLY A 49 3.72 7.72 1.87
CA GLY A 49 4.17 6.84 0.81
C GLY A 49 3.08 6.43 -0.15
N MET A 50 3.43 5.47 -0.98
CA MET A 50 2.57 4.93 -2.01
C MET A 50 2.77 3.42 -2.16
N LEU A 51 1.67 2.71 -2.34
CA LEU A 51 1.65 1.32 -2.80
C LEU A 51 0.86 1.23 -4.11
N LEU A 52 1.53 0.79 -5.17
CA LEU A 52 0.94 0.52 -6.47
C LEU A 52 0.81 -0.99 -6.65
N PHE A 53 -0.34 -1.50 -7.08
CA PHE A 53 -0.58 -2.93 -7.27
C PHE A 53 -1.73 -3.19 -8.25
N LYS A 54 -1.88 -4.44 -8.68
CA LYS A 54 -2.96 -4.92 -9.54
C LYS A 54 -3.98 -5.75 -8.76
N ALA A 55 -5.25 -5.52 -9.04
CA ALA A 55 -6.39 -6.28 -8.50
C ALA A 55 -7.47 -6.44 -9.58
N ASP A 56 -8.42 -7.35 -9.38
CA ASP A 56 -9.49 -7.66 -10.32
C ASP A 56 -10.67 -6.67 -10.24
N SER A 57 -10.86 -6.04 -9.08
CA SER A 57 -11.89 -5.01 -8.87
C SER A 57 -11.53 -4.05 -7.73
N LEU A 58 -12.32 -2.98 -7.56
CA LEU A 58 -12.17 -2.06 -6.44
C LEU A 58 -12.43 -2.76 -5.09
N GLU A 59 -13.41 -3.65 -5.04
CA GLU A 59 -13.74 -4.44 -3.85
C GLU A 59 -12.58 -5.36 -3.46
N GLU A 60 -11.94 -6.01 -4.44
CA GLU A 60 -10.75 -6.81 -4.18
C GLU A 60 -9.58 -5.92 -3.73
N ALA A 61 -9.36 -4.78 -4.38
CA ALA A 61 -8.34 -3.82 -3.99
C ALA A 61 -8.52 -3.33 -2.54
N GLN A 62 -9.76 -3.05 -2.13
CA GLN A 62 -10.10 -2.72 -0.74
C GLN A 62 -9.80 -3.87 0.20
N ALA A 63 -10.22 -5.09 -0.13
CA ALA A 63 -9.97 -6.29 0.68
C ALA A 63 -8.47 -6.59 0.86
N ILE A 64 -7.66 -6.28 -0.15
CA ILE A 64 -6.19 -6.36 -0.07
C ILE A 64 -5.67 -5.29 0.89
N ILE A 65 -6.01 -4.01 0.64
CA ILE A 65 -5.44 -2.88 1.38
C ILE A 65 -5.78 -2.88 2.87
N VAL A 66 -6.98 -3.31 3.28
CA VAL A 66 -7.34 -3.37 4.71
C VAL A 66 -6.48 -4.36 5.50
N ARG A 67 -5.75 -5.27 4.83
CA ARG A 67 -4.82 -6.23 5.43
C ARG A 67 -3.38 -5.75 5.44
N ASP A 68 -3.10 -4.53 4.98
CA ASP A 68 -1.77 -3.95 5.09
C ASP A 68 -1.43 -3.74 6.58
N PRO A 69 -0.32 -4.28 7.09
CA PRO A 69 0.06 -4.14 8.49
C PRO A 69 0.13 -2.69 9.00
N LEU A 70 0.44 -1.72 8.13
CA LEU A 70 0.43 -0.31 8.51
C LEU A 70 -0.98 0.23 8.75
N ILE A 71 -1.98 -0.32 8.05
CA ILE A 71 -3.40 0.05 8.21
C ILE A 71 -3.99 -0.69 9.41
N GLU A 72 -3.81 -2.00 9.50
CA GLU A 72 -4.34 -2.82 10.61
C GLU A 72 -3.89 -2.30 11.98
N ASN A 73 -2.68 -1.74 12.06
CA ASN A 73 -2.11 -1.19 13.29
C ASN A 73 -2.28 0.33 13.43
N GLY A 74 -3.12 0.96 12.60
CA GLY A 74 -3.46 2.39 12.72
C GLY A 74 -2.27 3.34 12.56
N CYS A 75 -1.28 2.96 11.75
CA CYS A 75 -0.07 3.77 11.55
C CYS A 75 -0.23 4.85 10.49
N VAL A 76 -1.20 4.70 9.59
CA VAL A 76 -1.43 5.58 8.45
C VAL A 76 -2.90 5.94 8.24
N GLU A 77 -3.13 7.12 7.71
CA GLU A 77 -4.34 7.45 6.95
C GLU A 77 -4.05 7.22 5.46
N TYR A 78 -5.03 6.73 4.70
CA TYR A 78 -4.82 6.40 3.30
C TYR A 78 -6.02 6.72 2.41
N GLU A 79 -5.72 6.88 1.12
CA GLU A 79 -6.69 6.91 0.03
C GLU A 79 -6.37 5.76 -0.94
N LEU A 80 -7.41 5.19 -1.56
CA LEU A 80 -7.29 4.14 -2.55
C LEU A 80 -8.02 4.54 -3.83
N HIS A 81 -7.33 4.48 -4.96
CA HIS A 81 -7.85 4.84 -6.26
C HIS A 81 -7.57 3.75 -7.30
N GLU A 82 -8.52 3.50 -8.20
CA GLU A 82 -8.23 2.79 -9.46
C GLU A 82 -7.46 3.75 -10.37
N TRP A 83 -6.26 3.36 -10.80
CA TRP A 83 -5.46 4.15 -11.72
C TRP A 83 -5.68 3.69 -13.16
N ARG A 84 -6.43 4.49 -13.92
CA ARG A 84 -6.69 4.24 -15.33
C ARG A 84 -5.58 4.82 -16.19
N ILE A 85 -4.71 3.94 -16.69
CA ILE A 85 -3.63 4.30 -17.60
C ILE A 85 -4.21 4.67 -18.96
N VAL A 86 -3.77 5.82 -19.50
CA VAL A 86 -4.19 6.33 -20.83
C VAL A 86 -3.09 6.12 -21.88
N VAL A 87 -1.81 6.09 -21.47
CA VAL A 87 -0.61 5.89 -22.31
C VAL A 87 0.45 5.13 -21.51
N GLU A 88 1.19 4.23 -22.15
CA GLU A 88 2.29 3.41 -21.57
C GLU A 88 3.65 3.70 -22.22
#